data_AF-A0A7C2Z4N8-F1
#
_entry.id   AF-A0A7C2Z4N8-F1
#
_cell.length_a   1.000
_cell.length_b   1.000
_cell.length_c   1.000
_cell.angle_alpha   90.00
_cell.angle_beta   90.00
_cell.angle_gamma   90.00
#
_symmetry.space_group_name_H-M   'P 1'
#
loop_
_entity.id
_entity.type
_entity.pdbx_description
1 polymer ?
#
loop_
_entity_poly.entity_id
_entity_poly.type
_entity_poly.pdbx_seq_one_letter_code
_entity_poly.pdbx_strand_id
1 'polypeptide(L)'
;MNFNAENSPRYLWIKGPANLTVESGTIEINGAEFTSGEKVLIHASRSYIMKLFPNSNISLVGGHLSQVDGAGREEVETYEEWKKKAQEILDSCTTRKCRIAIVGEADSGKTSFAAMLGNSFLKKGEIAGLLDADPGQNTIGLPGFLAIGNYSWKSIWPREIGWEKLFFLGRLSPAGLESEVILGAMKLARSLGDSHIIIDTDGWFSGIRAEIYKYRMVNSLTPDFCVMVGEKDEKHATFEKLVRGETELVKLRSPPRRAVRNKEERKLIKGDKFISLLNSSLTRTIDLNSTPLLSWYSSPFSATSGEKNTSDENQVISPELFSEADLKGRVCALVSPDGWAGGAGVVDGVRGKKELLVKTDYTGEIKSVQIGYIKLENNRLFELLPRGVAVGTRTKTGAGLYKDKRKV
;
A
#
# COMPACT_ATOMS: atom_id res chain seq x y z
N MET A 1 19.82 -13.66 22.19
CA MET A 1 19.38 -12.90 23.38
C MET A 1 18.14 -13.59 23.93
N ASN A 2 18.00 -13.72 25.24
CA ASN A 2 16.82 -14.30 25.88
C ASN A 2 16.10 -13.21 26.68
N PHE A 3 14.77 -13.20 26.61
CA PHE A 3 13.95 -12.24 27.35
C PHE A 3 12.80 -12.98 28.03
N ASN A 4 12.52 -12.60 29.28
CA ASN A 4 11.43 -13.16 30.05
C ASN A 4 10.52 -12.06 30.61
N ALA A 5 9.31 -12.47 30.98
CA ALA A 5 8.36 -11.74 31.79
C ALA A 5 7.84 -12.69 32.86
N GLU A 6 8.19 -12.45 34.13
CA GLU A 6 7.80 -13.34 35.23
C GLU A 6 6.41 -12.96 35.78
N ASN A 7 6.35 -11.93 36.63
CA ASN A 7 5.14 -11.60 37.40
C ASN A 7 4.21 -10.57 36.73
N SER A 8 4.70 -9.83 35.74
CA SER A 8 3.97 -8.74 35.09
C SER A 8 4.31 -8.68 33.61
N PRO A 9 3.41 -8.16 32.75
CA PRO A 9 3.70 -8.06 31.33
C PRO A 9 4.90 -7.16 31.07
N ARG A 10 5.77 -7.60 30.17
CA ARG A 10 6.95 -6.84 29.73
C ARG A 10 6.76 -6.41 28.28
N TYR A 11 7.09 -5.16 27.96
CA TYR A 11 7.03 -4.65 26.60
C TYR A 11 8.42 -4.41 26.06
N LEU A 12 8.68 -4.91 24.86
CA LEU A 12 9.92 -4.71 24.13
C LEU A 12 9.64 -3.96 22.83
N TRP A 13 10.51 -3.01 22.49
CA TRP A 13 10.59 -2.47 21.15
C TRP A 13 11.65 -3.25 20.37
N ILE A 14 11.26 -3.76 19.21
CA ILE A 14 12.12 -4.60 18.38
C ILE A 14 12.18 -4.06 16.96
N LYS A 15 13.38 -3.93 16.40
CA LYS A 15 13.64 -3.65 14.99
C LYS A 15 14.41 -4.81 14.37
N GLY A 16 13.94 -5.26 13.21
CA GLY A 16 14.55 -6.37 12.48
C GLY A 16 15.88 -6.01 11.79
N PRO A 17 16.54 -6.98 11.15
CA PRO A 17 16.08 -8.35 10.93
C PRO A 17 16.29 -9.22 12.18
N ALA A 18 15.25 -9.92 12.64
CA ALA A 18 15.36 -10.81 13.79
C ALA A 18 14.41 -12.02 13.66
N ASN A 19 14.86 -13.19 14.12
CA ASN A 19 14.02 -14.37 14.31
C ASN A 19 13.78 -14.56 15.81
N LEU A 20 12.51 -14.67 16.17
CA LEU A 20 12.07 -14.92 17.54
C LEU A 20 11.45 -16.32 17.64
N THR A 21 11.73 -17.02 18.73
CA THR A 21 11.05 -18.25 19.14
C THR A 21 10.42 -18.03 20.50
N VAL A 22 9.14 -18.41 20.65
CA VAL A 22 8.48 -18.44 21.96
C VAL A 22 8.87 -19.75 22.64
N GLU A 23 9.74 -19.69 23.64
CA GLU A 23 10.20 -20.87 24.38
C GLU A 23 9.12 -21.38 25.34
N SER A 24 8.41 -20.45 25.99
CA SER A 24 7.27 -20.75 26.87
C SER A 24 6.33 -19.55 26.99
N GLY A 25 5.07 -19.80 27.33
CA GLY A 25 4.05 -18.77 27.55
C GLY A 25 3.49 -18.17 26.26
N THR A 26 3.15 -16.89 26.30
CA THR A 26 2.50 -16.15 25.21
C THR A 26 3.13 -14.77 24.99
N ILE A 27 3.26 -14.36 23.73
CA ILE A 27 3.57 -12.98 23.35
C ILE A 27 2.50 -12.43 22.41
N GLU A 28 2.43 -11.10 22.28
CA GLU A 28 1.55 -10.42 21.34
C GLU A 28 2.30 -9.33 20.57
N ILE A 29 2.06 -9.28 19.25
CA ILE A 29 2.55 -8.23 18.35
C ILE A 29 1.41 -7.84 17.41
N ASN A 30 1.07 -6.55 17.32
CA ASN A 30 -0.04 -6.05 16.51
C ASN A 30 -1.33 -6.91 16.67
N GLY A 31 -1.69 -7.25 17.91
CA GLY A 31 -2.87 -8.07 18.21
C GLY A 31 -2.78 -9.56 17.84
N ALA A 32 -1.72 -10.03 17.17
CA ALA A 32 -1.47 -11.46 16.96
C ALA A 32 -0.78 -12.06 18.19
N GLU A 33 -1.38 -13.10 18.75
CA GLU A 33 -0.80 -13.87 19.86
C GLU A 33 0.02 -15.06 19.33
N PHE A 34 1.19 -15.28 19.92
CA PHE A 34 2.08 -16.39 19.63
C PHE A 34 2.41 -17.14 20.91
N THR A 35 2.42 -18.46 20.84
CA THR A 35 2.53 -19.40 21.95
C THR A 35 3.75 -20.29 21.81
N SER A 36 4.04 -21.09 22.84
CA SER A 36 5.19 -21.99 22.91
C SER A 36 5.45 -22.77 21.60
N GLY A 37 6.69 -22.71 21.11
CA GLY A 37 7.14 -23.36 19.88
C GLY A 37 6.94 -22.52 18.61
N GLU A 38 6.12 -21.47 18.65
CA GLU A 38 5.89 -20.61 17.49
C GLU A 38 7.06 -19.66 17.25
N LYS A 39 7.27 -19.33 15.97
CA LYS A 39 8.34 -18.45 15.51
C LYS A 39 7.78 -17.21 14.86
N VAL A 40 8.48 -16.10 15.04
CA VAL A 40 8.12 -14.81 14.45
C VAL A 40 9.32 -14.20 13.76
N LEU A 41 9.16 -13.85 12.48
CA LEU A 41 10.18 -13.14 11.70
C LEU A 41 9.91 -11.63 11.74
N ILE A 42 10.89 -10.87 12.19
CA ILE A 42 10.87 -9.40 12.14
C ILE A 42 11.72 -8.95 10.95
N HIS A 43 11.10 -8.39 9.93
CA HIS A 43 11.80 -7.93 8.73
C HIS A 43 12.70 -6.71 8.99
N ALA A 44 13.81 -6.57 8.25
CA ALA A 44 14.81 -5.50 8.42
C ALA A 44 14.25 -4.07 8.37
N SER A 45 13.19 -3.86 7.58
CA SER A 45 12.55 -2.56 7.40
C SER A 45 11.39 -2.30 8.38
N ARG A 46 11.21 -3.15 9.38
CA ARG A 46 10.07 -3.11 10.32
C ARG A 46 10.53 -3.03 11.77
N SER A 47 9.71 -2.38 12.57
CA SER A 47 9.83 -2.36 14.03
C SER A 47 8.45 -2.53 14.65
N TYR A 48 8.40 -3.14 15.83
CA TYR A 48 7.17 -3.43 16.55
C TYR A 48 7.32 -3.22 18.04
N ILE A 49 6.18 -2.98 18.71
CA ILE A 49 6.05 -3.24 20.14
C ILE A 49 5.60 -4.68 20.29
N MET A 50 6.28 -5.40 21.16
CA MET A 50 5.98 -6.78 21.52
C MET A 50 5.67 -6.85 23.00
N LYS A 51 4.50 -7.36 23.34
CA LYS A 51 4.08 -7.64 24.71
C LYS A 51 4.39 -9.09 25.05
N LEU A 52 5.17 -9.31 26.09
CA LEU A 52 5.32 -10.62 26.73
C LEU A 52 4.31 -10.66 27.88
N PHE A 53 3.43 -11.66 27.88
CA PHE A 53 2.56 -11.91 29.03
C PHE A 53 3.35 -12.48 30.22
N PRO A 54 2.81 -12.44 31.45
CA PRO A 54 3.44 -13.11 32.60
C PRO A 54 3.72 -14.59 32.31
N ASN A 55 4.81 -15.09 32.86
CA ASN A 55 5.35 -16.44 32.64
C ASN A 55 5.77 -16.75 31.19
N SER A 56 6.12 -15.74 30.41
CA SER A 56 6.60 -15.91 29.03
C SER A 56 8.12 -15.82 28.92
N ASN A 57 8.70 -16.66 28.08
CA ASN A 57 10.13 -16.67 27.75
C ASN A 57 10.29 -16.76 26.24
N ILE A 58 11.18 -15.94 25.69
CA ILE A 58 11.51 -15.92 24.27
C ILE A 58 13.01 -16.00 24.06
N SER A 59 13.41 -16.66 22.98
CA SER A 59 14.75 -16.55 22.42
C SER A 59 14.71 -15.70 21.14
N LEU A 60 15.72 -14.86 20.98
CA LEU A 60 15.84 -13.96 19.84
C LEU A 60 17.23 -14.08 19.22
N VAL A 61 17.24 -14.34 17.91
CA VAL A 61 18.43 -14.32 17.06
C VAL A 61 18.31 -13.12 16.13
N GLY A 62 19.06 -12.07 16.44
CA GLY A 62 19.08 -10.83 15.66
C GLY A 62 20.21 -10.85 14.61
N GLY A 63 19.96 -10.24 13.45
CA GLY A 63 21.01 -9.91 12.49
C GLY A 63 21.79 -8.66 12.88
N HIS A 64 22.82 -8.31 12.11
CA HIS A 64 23.71 -7.17 12.38
C HIS A 64 23.00 -5.81 12.52
N LEU A 65 21.82 -5.65 11.88
CA LEU A 65 21.02 -4.41 11.92
C LEU A 65 19.88 -4.44 12.96
N SER A 66 19.74 -5.54 13.71
CA SER A 66 18.67 -5.68 14.70
C SER A 66 18.91 -4.80 15.93
N GLN A 67 17.82 -4.31 16.51
CA GLN A 67 17.83 -3.57 17.77
C GLN A 67 16.68 -4.07 18.65
N VAL A 68 16.96 -4.28 19.93
CA VAL A 68 15.95 -4.68 20.92
C VAL A 68 16.15 -3.86 22.18
N ASP A 69 15.13 -3.09 22.54
CA ASP A 69 15.11 -2.24 23.72
C ASP A 69 13.85 -2.53 24.55
N GLY A 70 13.82 -2.10 25.82
CA GLY A 70 12.56 -1.99 26.56
C GLY A 70 11.68 -0.91 25.94
N ALA A 71 10.37 -1.16 25.82
CA ALA A 71 9.46 -0.12 25.37
C ALA A 71 9.24 0.91 26.49
N GLY A 72 9.40 2.19 26.15
CA GLY A 72 9.12 3.31 27.05
C GLY A 72 7.63 3.48 27.31
N ARG A 73 7.29 4.28 28.33
CA ARG A 73 5.90 4.50 28.77
C ARG A 73 4.98 4.93 27.62
N GLU A 74 5.39 5.92 26.83
CA GLU A 74 4.57 6.44 25.73
C GLU A 74 4.31 5.40 24.63
N GLU A 75 5.30 4.54 24.33
CA GLU A 75 5.17 3.44 23.37
C GLU A 75 4.14 2.42 23.84
N VAL A 76 4.21 2.03 25.12
CA VAL A 76 3.27 1.09 25.74
C VAL A 76 1.86 1.66 25.75
N GLU A 77 1.69 2.91 26.20
CA GLU A 77 0.38 3.55 26.22
C GLU A 77 -0.21 3.68 24.80
N THR A 78 0.63 3.95 23.78
CA THR A 78 0.18 4.03 22.38
C THR A 78 -0.30 2.68 21.88
N TYR A 79 0.47 1.62 22.15
CA TYR A 79 0.13 0.26 21.75
C TYR A 79 -1.19 -0.21 22.39
N GLU A 80 -1.36 0.01 23.70
CA GLU A 80 -2.58 -0.37 24.41
C GLU A 80 -3.80 0.48 24.01
N GLU A 81 -3.61 1.77 23.71
CA GLU A 81 -4.68 2.62 23.14
C GLU A 81 -5.16 2.07 21.79
N TRP A 82 -4.24 1.71 20.90
CA TRP A 82 -4.59 1.12 19.61
C TRP A 82 -5.36 -0.19 19.80
N LYS A 83 -4.88 -1.07 20.68
CA LYS A 83 -5.56 -2.34 20.97
C LYS A 83 -6.96 -2.13 21.50
N LYS A 84 -7.12 -1.22 22.46
CA LYS A 84 -8.43 -0.85 23.02
C LYS A 84 -9.37 -0.34 21.92
N LYS A 85 -8.90 0.56 21.07
CA LYS A 85 -9.70 1.15 19.99
C LYS A 85 -10.06 0.16 18.89
N ALA A 86 -9.16 -0.76 18.55
CA ALA A 86 -9.47 -1.87 17.65
C ALA A 86 -10.61 -2.72 18.23
N GLN A 87 -10.54 -3.06 19.52
CA GLN A 87 -11.60 -3.83 20.19
C GLN A 87 -12.94 -3.07 20.21
N GLU A 88 -12.95 -1.78 20.57
CA GLU A 88 -14.16 -0.94 20.58
C GLU A 88 -14.82 -0.86 19.19
N ILE A 89 -14.03 -0.72 18.11
CA ILE A 89 -14.52 -0.75 16.73
C ILE A 89 -15.16 -2.11 16.44
N LEU A 90 -14.44 -3.20 16.72
CA LEU A 90 -14.93 -4.55 16.46
C LEU A 90 -16.19 -4.91 17.28
N ASP A 91 -16.34 -4.38 18.48
CA ASP A 91 -17.53 -4.58 19.32
C ASP A 91 -18.74 -3.79 18.81
N SER A 92 -18.50 -2.75 18.00
CA SER A 92 -19.55 -1.98 17.34
C SER A 92 -19.99 -2.62 16.01
N CYS A 93 -19.16 -3.49 15.43
CA CYS A 93 -19.42 -4.21 14.18
C CYS A 93 -20.33 -5.45 14.36
N THR A 94 -21.49 -5.32 15.02
CA THR A 94 -22.33 -6.47 15.47
C THR A 94 -23.50 -6.84 14.56
N THR A 95 -24.08 -5.89 13.84
CA THR A 95 -25.33 -6.11 13.08
C THR A 95 -25.12 -6.34 11.58
N ARG A 96 -23.99 -5.87 11.05
CA ARG A 96 -23.59 -6.06 9.65
C ARG A 96 -22.08 -6.04 9.53
N LYS A 97 -21.59 -6.48 8.37
CA LYS A 97 -20.18 -6.39 8.05
C LYS A 97 -19.72 -4.94 7.97
N CYS A 98 -18.50 -4.74 8.46
CA CYS A 98 -17.99 -3.45 8.90
C CYS A 98 -16.88 -2.98 7.97
N ARG A 99 -16.92 -1.73 7.55
CA ARG A 99 -15.90 -1.10 6.72
C ARG A 99 -15.12 -0.09 7.54
N ILE A 100 -13.80 -0.25 7.60
CA ILE A 100 -12.92 0.57 8.43
C ILE A 100 -11.84 1.16 7.54
N ALA A 101 -11.87 2.46 7.32
CA ALA A 101 -10.84 3.16 6.54
C ALA A 101 -9.77 3.77 7.44
N ILE A 102 -8.50 3.58 7.09
CA ILE A 102 -7.37 4.09 7.88
C ILE A 102 -6.65 5.16 7.07
N VAL A 103 -6.59 6.38 7.61
CA VAL A 103 -6.00 7.57 6.97
C VAL A 103 -4.93 8.21 7.84
N GLY A 104 -4.09 9.04 7.23
CA GLY A 104 -2.99 9.72 7.92
C GLY A 104 -1.71 9.74 7.09
N GLU A 105 -0.72 10.48 7.59
CA GLU A 105 0.54 10.72 6.89
C GLU A 105 1.38 9.45 6.67
N ALA A 106 2.37 9.55 5.78
CA ALA A 106 3.35 8.48 5.59
C ALA A 106 4.05 8.14 6.93
N ASP A 107 4.26 6.84 7.18
CA ASP A 107 4.87 6.33 8.41
C ASP A 107 4.14 6.74 9.72
N SER A 108 2.84 7.06 9.69
CA SER A 108 2.05 7.24 10.92
C SER A 108 1.69 5.92 11.62
N GLY A 109 1.86 4.78 10.91
CA GLY A 109 1.61 3.44 11.44
C GLY A 109 0.29 2.80 11.02
N LYS A 110 -0.41 3.38 10.03
CA LYS A 110 -1.66 2.85 9.43
C LYS A 110 -1.62 1.36 9.13
N THR A 111 -0.62 0.89 8.39
CA THR A 111 -0.46 -0.52 8.04
C THR A 111 -0.29 -1.44 9.26
N SER A 112 0.34 -0.96 10.33
CA SER A 112 0.45 -1.73 11.58
C SER A 112 -0.89 -1.80 12.31
N PHE A 113 -1.66 -0.72 12.30
CA PHE A 113 -3.02 -0.71 12.83
C PHE A 113 -3.98 -1.58 11.99
N ALA A 114 -3.81 -1.60 10.66
CA ALA A 114 -4.52 -2.51 9.77
C ALA A 114 -4.27 -3.98 10.14
N ALA A 115 -3.00 -4.33 10.42
CA ALA A 115 -2.63 -5.65 10.93
C ALA A 115 -3.31 -5.98 12.27
N MET A 116 -3.35 -5.01 13.18
CA MET A 116 -4.03 -5.16 14.46
C MET A 116 -5.52 -5.42 14.32
N LEU A 117 -6.22 -4.70 13.46
CA LEU A 117 -7.63 -4.97 13.15
C LEU A 117 -7.81 -6.37 12.54
N GLY A 118 -6.99 -6.74 11.56
CA GLY A 118 -7.06 -8.06 10.91
C GLY A 118 -6.88 -9.21 11.91
N ASN A 119 -5.86 -9.13 12.75
CA ASN A 119 -5.62 -10.13 13.81
C ASN A 119 -6.73 -10.14 14.86
N SER A 120 -7.34 -8.99 15.15
CA SER A 120 -8.46 -8.90 16.10
C SER A 120 -9.73 -9.56 15.56
N PHE A 121 -10.03 -9.42 14.25
CA PHE A 121 -11.13 -10.15 13.60
C PHE A 121 -10.88 -11.66 13.66
N LEU A 122 -9.67 -12.10 13.34
CA LEU A 122 -9.28 -13.50 13.41
C LEU A 122 -9.46 -14.07 14.82
N LYS A 123 -9.12 -13.30 15.86
CA LYS A 123 -9.32 -13.70 17.27
C LYS A 123 -10.80 -13.89 17.62
N LYS A 124 -11.71 -13.16 16.97
CA LYS A 124 -13.17 -13.36 17.07
C LYS A 124 -13.69 -14.51 16.19
N GLY A 125 -12.83 -15.19 15.43
CA GLY A 125 -13.22 -16.22 14.47
C GLY A 125 -13.78 -15.67 13.16
N GLU A 126 -13.54 -14.40 12.85
CA GLU A 126 -14.00 -13.74 11.63
C GLU A 126 -12.84 -13.43 10.66
N ILE A 127 -13.13 -13.40 9.37
CA ILE A 127 -12.20 -12.99 8.31
C ILE A 127 -12.55 -11.57 7.88
N ALA A 128 -11.53 -10.73 7.74
CA ALA A 128 -11.64 -9.40 7.17
C ALA A 128 -10.79 -9.32 5.89
N GLY A 129 -11.38 -8.71 4.86
CA GLY A 129 -10.62 -8.29 3.69
C GLY A 129 -9.73 -7.09 4.03
N LEU A 130 -8.51 -7.09 3.51
CA LEU A 130 -7.62 -5.94 3.52
C LEU A 130 -7.55 -5.37 2.10
N LEU A 131 -8.13 -4.18 1.93
CA LEU A 131 -7.95 -3.36 0.74
C LEU A 131 -6.75 -2.44 0.96
N ASP A 132 -5.71 -2.61 0.15
CA ASP A 132 -4.55 -1.75 0.11
C ASP A 132 -4.68 -0.75 -1.03
N ALA A 133 -5.05 0.49 -0.66
CA ALA A 133 -5.27 1.62 -1.55
C ALA A 133 -4.03 2.54 -1.70
N ASP A 134 -2.81 2.05 -1.43
CA ASP A 134 -1.57 2.80 -1.67
C ASP A 134 -0.89 2.35 -2.98
N PRO A 135 -1.02 3.11 -4.09
CA PRO A 135 -0.34 2.76 -5.34
C PRO A 135 1.18 2.84 -5.25
N GLY A 136 1.72 3.64 -4.32
CA GLY A 136 3.14 3.89 -4.19
C GLY A 136 3.85 2.83 -3.35
N GLN A 137 3.26 2.45 -2.23
CA GLN A 137 3.83 1.53 -1.23
C GLN A 137 2.90 0.36 -0.89
N ASN A 138 2.19 -0.17 -1.89
CA ASN A 138 1.28 -1.29 -1.69
C ASN A 138 1.96 -2.43 -0.91
N THR A 139 1.43 -2.71 0.28
CA THR A 139 1.94 -3.68 1.25
C THR A 139 1.66 -5.09 0.80
N ILE A 140 0.47 -5.38 0.28
CA ILE A 140 0.08 -6.73 -0.11
C ILE A 140 0.36 -7.01 -1.60
N GLY A 141 -0.11 -6.15 -2.51
CA GLY A 141 0.06 -6.26 -3.97
C GLY A 141 1.36 -5.71 -4.51
N LEU A 142 1.34 -5.11 -5.70
CA LEU A 142 2.54 -4.56 -6.36
C LEU A 142 2.50 -3.02 -6.43
N PRO A 143 3.64 -2.32 -6.41
CA PRO A 143 3.65 -0.88 -6.69
C PRO A 143 3.02 -0.59 -8.06
N GLY A 144 2.19 0.43 -8.15
CA GLY A 144 1.40 0.74 -9.35
C GLY A 144 0.03 0.07 -9.40
N PHE A 145 -0.32 -0.70 -8.37
CA PHE A 145 -1.59 -1.38 -8.22
C PHE A 145 -2.24 -1.00 -6.88
N LEU A 146 -3.56 -1.10 -6.85
CA LEU A 146 -4.31 -1.34 -5.62
C LEU A 146 -4.56 -2.84 -5.52
N ALA A 147 -4.73 -3.33 -4.30
CA ALA A 147 -4.85 -4.75 -4.07
C ALA A 147 -5.88 -5.05 -2.99
N ILE A 148 -6.44 -6.25 -3.05
CA ILE A 148 -7.28 -6.78 -1.98
C ILE A 148 -6.91 -8.22 -1.71
N GLY A 149 -6.87 -8.59 -0.44
CA GLY A 149 -6.65 -9.95 0.04
C GLY A 149 -7.40 -10.17 1.37
N ASN A 150 -7.34 -11.36 1.93
CA ASN A 150 -8.07 -11.70 3.16
C ASN A 150 -7.12 -12.04 4.31
N TYR A 151 -7.42 -11.53 5.50
CA TYR A 151 -6.82 -12.00 6.74
C TYR A 151 -7.43 -13.35 7.12
N SER A 152 -6.85 -14.43 6.62
CA SER A 152 -7.24 -15.81 6.95
C SER A 152 -6.28 -16.52 7.91
N TRP A 153 -5.16 -15.89 8.25
CA TRP A 153 -4.23 -16.33 9.31
C TRP A 153 -3.58 -15.13 9.99
N LYS A 154 -3.09 -15.34 11.22
CA LYS A 154 -2.43 -14.28 11.99
C LYS A 154 -1.18 -13.79 11.27
N SER A 155 -1.04 -12.46 11.14
CA SER A 155 0.12 -11.85 10.50
C SER A 155 0.43 -10.50 11.12
N ILE A 156 1.69 -10.30 11.51
CA ILE A 156 2.17 -9.03 12.05
C ILE A 156 2.56 -8.03 10.95
N TRP A 157 2.76 -8.53 9.72
CA TRP A 157 3.07 -7.75 8.54
C TRP A 157 2.15 -8.17 7.39
N PRO A 158 1.15 -7.33 7.02
CA PRO A 158 0.14 -7.69 6.04
C PRO A 158 0.65 -8.21 4.69
N ARG A 159 1.91 -7.93 4.32
CA ARG A 159 2.52 -8.46 3.09
C ARG A 159 2.39 -9.99 3.01
N GLU A 160 2.42 -10.69 4.14
CA GLU A 160 2.36 -12.15 4.19
C GLU A 160 1.01 -12.70 3.72
N ILE A 161 -0.07 -11.93 3.77
CA ILE A 161 -1.41 -12.40 3.37
C ILE A 161 -1.56 -12.52 1.84
N GLY A 162 -0.72 -11.80 1.08
CA GLY A 162 -0.81 -11.74 -0.38
C GLY A 162 -2.05 -10.99 -0.89
N TRP A 163 -2.33 -11.13 -2.19
CA TRP A 163 -3.49 -10.53 -2.85
C TRP A 163 -4.33 -11.60 -3.56
N GLU A 164 -5.63 -11.35 -3.63
CA GLU A 164 -6.60 -12.12 -4.43
C GLU A 164 -6.93 -11.41 -5.73
N LYS A 165 -7.10 -10.08 -5.68
CA LYS A 165 -7.37 -9.25 -6.86
C LYS A 165 -6.50 -8.02 -6.86
N LEU A 166 -6.08 -7.64 -8.06
CA LEU A 166 -5.33 -6.43 -8.33
C LEU A 166 -6.15 -5.49 -9.21
N PHE A 167 -6.02 -4.19 -8.94
CA PHE A 167 -6.50 -3.13 -9.80
C PHE A 167 -5.30 -2.30 -10.25
N PHE A 168 -5.01 -2.33 -11.54
CA PHE A 168 -3.88 -1.59 -12.09
C PHE A 168 -4.17 -0.09 -12.08
N LEU A 169 -3.17 0.71 -11.74
CA LEU A 169 -3.20 2.17 -11.90
C LEU A 169 -2.10 2.65 -12.83
N GLY A 170 -0.96 1.96 -12.86
CA GLY A 170 0.15 2.32 -13.75
C GLY A 170 0.88 3.60 -13.36
N ARG A 171 0.70 4.08 -12.12
CA ARG A 171 1.38 5.23 -11.50
C ARG A 171 1.74 4.91 -10.05
N LEU A 172 2.81 5.49 -9.52
CA LEU A 172 3.25 5.29 -8.13
C LEU A 172 2.74 6.38 -7.17
N SER A 173 1.97 7.34 -7.68
CA SER A 173 1.39 8.43 -6.91
C SER A 173 -0.11 8.57 -7.21
N PRO A 174 -0.95 8.80 -6.19
CA PRO A 174 -2.36 9.15 -6.38
C PRO A 174 -2.55 10.55 -7.00
N ALA A 175 -1.53 11.42 -6.97
CA ALA A 175 -1.66 12.79 -7.46
C ALA A 175 -1.88 12.83 -8.98
N GLY A 176 -3.01 13.41 -9.40
CA GLY A 176 -3.44 13.45 -10.79
C GLY A 176 -4.20 12.20 -11.25
N LEU A 177 -4.41 11.23 -10.35
CA LEU A 177 -5.23 10.03 -10.55
C LEU A 177 -6.19 9.79 -9.37
N GLU A 178 -6.58 10.85 -8.66
CA GLU A 178 -7.35 10.73 -7.42
C GLU A 178 -8.67 9.98 -7.63
N SER A 179 -9.38 10.27 -8.74
CA SER A 179 -10.66 9.64 -9.06
C SER A 179 -10.49 8.16 -9.43
N GLU A 180 -9.41 7.81 -10.10
CA GLU A 180 -9.06 6.46 -10.54
C GLU A 180 -8.67 5.57 -9.36
N VAL A 181 -7.95 6.12 -8.39
CA VAL A 181 -7.65 5.42 -7.13
C VAL A 181 -8.94 5.13 -6.37
N ILE A 182 -9.85 6.11 -6.26
CA ILE A 182 -11.15 5.93 -5.61
C ILE A 182 -11.98 4.88 -6.34
N LEU A 183 -12.06 4.95 -7.67
CA LEU A 183 -12.78 3.97 -8.50
C LEU A 183 -12.23 2.55 -8.30
N GLY A 184 -10.91 2.39 -8.33
CA GLY A 184 -10.24 1.11 -8.12
C GLY A 184 -10.53 0.54 -6.73
N ALA A 185 -10.45 1.37 -5.69
CA ALA A 185 -10.80 0.99 -4.33
C ALA A 185 -12.28 0.58 -4.20
N MET A 186 -13.22 1.33 -4.80
CA MET A 186 -14.65 0.97 -4.79
C MET A 186 -14.91 -0.35 -5.49
N LYS A 187 -14.27 -0.60 -6.64
CA LYS A 187 -14.39 -1.87 -7.37
C LYS A 187 -13.87 -3.03 -6.53
N LEU A 188 -12.68 -2.90 -5.93
CA LEU A 188 -12.09 -3.94 -5.09
C LEU A 188 -12.96 -4.20 -3.86
N ALA A 189 -13.41 -3.17 -3.15
CA ALA A 189 -14.27 -3.30 -1.98
C ALA A 189 -15.59 -4.01 -2.33
N ARG A 190 -16.24 -3.64 -3.45
CA ARG A 190 -17.46 -4.31 -3.92
C ARG A 190 -17.22 -5.79 -4.23
N SER A 191 -16.02 -6.15 -4.66
CA SER A 191 -15.68 -7.51 -5.06
C SER A 191 -15.65 -8.52 -3.89
N LEU A 192 -15.62 -8.04 -2.64
CA LEU A 192 -15.74 -8.85 -1.42
C LEU A 192 -17.20 -9.04 -0.96
N GLY A 193 -18.16 -8.41 -1.63
CA GLY A 193 -19.57 -8.49 -1.24
C GLY A 193 -19.82 -8.00 0.19
N ASP A 194 -20.52 -8.80 0.97
CA ASP A 194 -20.82 -8.54 2.38
C ASP A 194 -19.74 -9.18 3.27
N SER A 195 -18.62 -8.47 3.43
CA SER A 195 -17.46 -8.89 4.25
C SER A 195 -16.96 -7.72 5.08
N HIS A 196 -16.27 -7.98 6.20
CA HIS A 196 -15.52 -6.92 6.88
C HIS A 196 -14.41 -6.45 5.96
N ILE A 197 -14.20 -5.14 5.86
CA ILE A 197 -13.15 -4.57 5.00
C ILE A 197 -12.35 -3.56 5.80
N ILE A 198 -11.05 -3.82 5.92
CA ILE A 198 -10.06 -2.88 6.40
C ILE A 198 -9.45 -2.21 5.17
N ILE A 199 -9.44 -0.89 5.12
CA ILE A 199 -8.98 -0.10 3.98
C ILE A 199 -7.73 0.67 4.43
N ASP A 200 -6.54 0.15 4.11
CA ASP A 200 -5.27 0.86 4.33
C ASP A 200 -5.04 1.81 3.15
N THR A 201 -4.77 3.08 3.43
CA THR A 201 -4.68 4.11 2.39
C THR A 201 -3.27 4.69 2.26
N ASP A 202 -3.00 5.37 1.16
CA ASP A 202 -1.73 6.06 0.95
C ASP A 202 -1.43 7.13 2.00
N GLY A 203 -0.16 7.53 2.12
CA GLY A 203 0.29 8.56 3.06
C GLY A 203 0.10 10.02 2.61
N TRP A 204 -0.55 10.30 1.49
CA TRP A 204 -0.73 11.67 1.00
C TRP A 204 -1.84 12.37 1.78
N PHE A 205 -1.40 13.19 2.72
CA PHE A 205 -2.27 13.98 3.60
C PHE A 205 -1.87 15.46 3.69
N SER A 206 -0.75 15.85 3.05
CA SER A 206 -0.24 17.22 3.10
C SER A 206 -0.94 18.14 2.10
N GLY A 207 -1.58 19.18 2.61
CA GLY A 207 -2.23 20.26 1.85
C GLY A 207 -3.68 19.96 1.48
N ILE A 208 -4.44 21.02 1.21
CA ILE A 208 -5.90 20.96 1.00
C ILE A 208 -6.34 19.97 -0.09
N ARG A 209 -5.56 19.81 -1.15
CA ARG A 209 -5.85 18.84 -2.22
C ARG A 209 -5.83 17.40 -1.70
N ALA A 210 -4.90 17.08 -0.81
CA ALA A 210 -4.79 15.76 -0.20
C ALA A 210 -5.96 15.50 0.77
N GLU A 211 -6.32 16.49 1.59
CA GLU A 211 -7.48 16.42 2.49
C GLU A 211 -8.79 16.18 1.70
N ILE A 212 -9.01 16.94 0.61
CA ILE A 212 -10.18 16.76 -0.26
C ILE A 212 -10.19 15.39 -0.92
N TYR A 213 -9.04 14.92 -1.43
CA TYR A 213 -8.91 13.57 -2.00
C TYR A 213 -9.31 12.48 -1.00
N LYS A 214 -8.82 12.56 0.23
CA LYS A 214 -9.11 11.59 1.28
C LYS A 214 -10.54 11.66 1.73
N TYR A 215 -11.11 12.86 1.85
CA TYR A 215 -12.53 13.03 2.10
C TYR A 215 -13.36 12.38 1.00
N ARG A 216 -13.04 12.62 -0.29
CA ARG A 216 -13.75 11.98 -1.42
C ARG A 216 -13.63 10.46 -1.37
N MET A 217 -12.47 9.92 -1.02
CA MET A 217 -12.27 8.48 -0.85
C MET A 217 -13.16 7.91 0.25
N VAL A 218 -13.13 8.51 1.45
CA VAL A 218 -13.97 8.11 2.59
C VAL A 218 -15.44 8.19 2.22
N ASN A 219 -15.88 9.31 1.66
CA ASN A 219 -17.27 9.53 1.26
C ASN A 219 -17.75 8.56 0.15
N SER A 220 -16.85 8.12 -0.74
CA SER A 220 -17.20 7.18 -1.82
C SER A 220 -17.23 5.72 -1.35
N LEU A 221 -16.41 5.38 -0.35
CA LEU A 221 -16.33 4.03 0.22
C LEU A 221 -17.32 3.82 1.38
N THR A 222 -17.84 4.91 1.95
CA THR A 222 -18.84 4.93 3.03
C THR A 222 -18.47 3.97 4.16
N PRO A 223 -17.28 4.12 4.78
CA PRO A 223 -16.89 3.25 5.88
C PRO A 223 -17.70 3.59 7.14
N ASP A 224 -17.91 2.59 7.98
CA ASP A 224 -18.48 2.76 9.32
C ASP A 224 -17.56 3.59 10.21
N PHE A 225 -16.26 3.30 10.12
CA PHE A 225 -15.23 3.99 10.88
C PHE A 225 -14.16 4.53 9.95
N CYS A 226 -13.76 5.78 10.17
CA CYS A 226 -12.54 6.35 9.63
C CYS A 226 -11.54 6.55 10.76
N VAL A 227 -10.46 5.77 10.76
CA VAL A 227 -9.39 5.85 11.75
C VAL A 227 -8.29 6.75 11.23
N MET A 228 -8.17 7.93 11.81
CA MET A 228 -7.12 8.90 11.49
C MET A 228 -5.93 8.70 12.43
N VAL A 229 -4.81 8.20 11.88
CA VAL A 229 -3.56 7.96 12.61
C VAL A 229 -2.58 9.09 12.33
N GLY A 230 -2.24 9.86 13.36
CA GLY A 230 -1.40 11.06 13.20
C GLY A 230 -0.94 11.66 14.53
N GLU A 231 -0.35 12.85 14.49
CA GLU A 231 -0.13 13.65 15.69
C GLU A 231 -1.43 14.36 16.09
N LYS A 232 -1.55 14.80 17.34
CA LYS A 232 -2.77 15.46 17.85
C LYS A 232 -3.01 16.87 17.28
N ASP A 233 -2.07 17.40 16.50
CA ASP A 233 -2.13 18.75 15.96
C ASP A 233 -3.22 18.92 14.90
N GLU A 234 -3.77 20.13 14.78
CA GLU A 234 -4.83 20.53 13.82
C GLU A 234 -4.39 20.53 12.34
N LYS A 235 -3.32 19.80 11.97
CA LYS A 235 -2.72 19.81 10.62
C LYS A 235 -3.71 19.45 9.51
N HIS A 236 -4.79 18.74 9.85
CA HIS A 236 -5.78 18.20 8.92
C HIS A 236 -7.23 18.55 9.31
N ALA A 237 -7.40 19.72 9.90
CA ALA A 237 -8.69 20.18 10.40
C ALA A 237 -9.79 20.27 9.32
N THR A 238 -9.43 20.42 8.04
CA THR A 238 -10.44 20.44 6.96
C THR A 238 -11.01 19.05 6.76
N PHE A 239 -10.16 18.03 6.65
CA PHE A 239 -10.59 16.64 6.55
C PHE A 239 -11.47 16.25 7.74
N GLU A 240 -11.04 16.56 8.96
CA GLU A 240 -11.82 16.26 10.17
C GLU A 240 -13.19 16.94 10.19
N LYS A 241 -13.28 18.18 9.69
CA LYS A 241 -14.57 18.89 9.59
C LYS A 241 -15.47 18.30 8.51
N LEU A 242 -14.91 17.72 7.45
CA LEU A 242 -15.67 17.16 6.33
C LEU A 242 -16.19 15.74 6.62
N VAL A 243 -15.44 14.91 7.35
CA VAL A 243 -15.88 13.57 7.73
C VAL A 243 -16.91 13.66 8.88
N ARG A 244 -18.19 13.50 8.54
CA ARG A 244 -19.33 13.53 9.47
C ARG A 244 -20.44 12.60 8.97
N GLY A 245 -21.44 12.34 9.81
CA GLY A 245 -22.65 11.60 9.42
C GLY A 245 -22.48 10.10 9.62
N GLU A 246 -22.59 9.33 8.53
CA GLU A 246 -22.59 7.86 8.55
C GLU A 246 -21.23 7.22 8.88
N THR A 247 -20.15 8.01 8.82
CA THR A 247 -18.81 7.57 9.17
C THR A 247 -18.38 8.17 10.51
N GLU A 248 -18.06 7.31 11.48
CA GLU A 248 -17.48 7.72 12.76
C GLU A 248 -15.97 7.98 12.60
N LEU A 249 -15.51 9.17 12.97
CA LEU A 249 -14.09 9.52 12.96
C LEU A 249 -13.42 9.15 14.28
N VAL A 250 -12.49 8.20 14.24
CA VAL A 250 -11.68 7.77 15.39
C VAL A 250 -10.25 8.28 15.23
N LYS A 251 -9.72 9.00 16.23
CA LYS A 251 -8.34 9.51 16.19
C LYS A 251 -7.41 8.62 17.00
N LEU A 252 -6.25 8.32 16.43
CA LEU A 252 -5.16 7.60 17.08
C LEU A 252 -3.86 8.36 16.94
N ARG A 253 -3.04 8.35 18.01
CA ARG A 253 -1.68 8.85 17.92
C ARG A 253 -0.78 7.93 17.10
N SER A 254 0.19 8.51 16.41
CA SER A 254 1.28 7.75 15.78
C SER A 254 2.22 7.17 16.85
N PRO A 255 2.90 6.04 16.57
CA PRO A 255 3.93 5.51 17.48
C PRO A 255 5.08 6.50 17.63
N PRO A 256 5.57 6.75 18.86
CA PRO A 256 6.61 7.77 19.10
C PRO A 256 7.95 7.35 18.48
N ARG A 257 8.29 6.05 18.53
CA ARG A 257 9.48 5.50 17.88
C ARG A 257 9.10 4.73 16.62
N ARG A 258 9.72 5.13 15.51
CA ARG A 258 9.50 4.55 14.19
C ARG A 258 10.84 4.15 13.60
N ALA A 259 10.90 3.00 12.94
CA ALA A 259 12.03 2.73 12.04
C ALA A 259 12.00 3.77 10.91
N VAL A 260 12.88 4.77 10.99
CA VAL A 260 13.03 5.77 9.93
C VAL A 260 13.47 5.04 8.67
N ARG A 261 12.64 5.11 7.63
CA ARG A 261 13.00 4.65 6.29
C ARG A 261 13.45 5.84 5.48
N ASN A 262 14.70 5.83 5.02
CA ASN A 262 15.14 6.88 4.11
C ASN A 262 14.50 6.68 2.71
N LYS A 263 14.53 7.72 1.87
CA LYS A 263 13.90 7.68 0.54
C LYS A 263 14.47 6.57 -0.35
N GLU A 264 15.75 6.25 -0.23
CA GLU A 264 16.42 5.22 -1.04
C GLU A 264 16.00 3.81 -0.60
N GLU A 265 15.90 3.54 0.70
CA GLU A 265 15.34 2.28 1.24
C GLU A 265 13.91 2.05 0.75
N ARG A 266 13.08 3.11 0.74
CA ARG A 266 11.73 3.03 0.19
C ARG A 266 11.73 2.71 -1.31
N LYS A 267 12.69 3.22 -2.09
CA LYS A 267 12.79 2.92 -3.53
C LYS A 267 13.23 1.48 -3.79
N LEU A 268 14.21 0.98 -3.02
CA LEU A 268 14.71 -0.39 -3.15
C LEU A 268 13.60 -1.41 -2.84
N ILE A 269 12.90 -1.24 -1.71
CA ILE A 269 11.80 -2.14 -1.29
C ILE A 269 10.66 -2.22 -2.33
N LYS A 270 10.42 -1.13 -3.07
CA LYS A 270 9.43 -1.12 -4.16
C LYS A 270 9.89 -1.98 -5.34
N GLY A 271 11.17 -1.89 -5.71
CA GLY A 271 11.76 -2.72 -6.76
C GLY A 271 11.76 -4.20 -6.42
N ASP A 272 12.02 -4.55 -5.15
CA ASP A 272 12.15 -5.93 -4.69
C ASP A 272 10.95 -6.82 -5.04
N LYS A 273 9.72 -6.27 -5.01
CA LYS A 273 8.53 -7.04 -5.39
C LYS A 273 8.54 -7.46 -6.87
N PHE A 274 8.90 -6.53 -7.76
CA PHE A 274 9.03 -6.86 -9.18
C PHE A 274 10.27 -7.70 -9.46
N ILE A 275 11.38 -7.51 -8.75
CA ILE A 275 12.56 -8.36 -8.90
C ILE A 275 12.23 -9.80 -8.48
N SER A 276 11.51 -9.97 -7.36
CA SER A 276 11.03 -11.28 -6.93
C SER A 276 10.14 -11.92 -8.00
N LEU A 277 9.18 -11.16 -8.53
CA LEU A 277 8.33 -11.59 -9.64
C LEU A 277 9.16 -12.04 -10.85
N LEU A 278 10.16 -11.24 -11.23
CA LEU A 278 11.02 -11.51 -12.37
C LEU A 278 11.88 -12.77 -12.21
N ASN A 279 12.44 -12.98 -11.03
CA ASN A 279 13.30 -14.13 -10.74
C ASN A 279 12.54 -15.47 -10.79
N SER A 280 11.24 -15.45 -10.49
CA SER A 280 10.36 -16.62 -10.57
C SER A 280 9.55 -16.70 -11.87
N SER A 281 9.73 -15.75 -12.78
CA SER A 281 8.88 -15.62 -13.97
C SER A 281 9.39 -16.38 -15.20
N LEU A 282 8.45 -16.76 -16.06
CA LEU A 282 8.72 -17.16 -17.43
C LEU A 282 8.45 -15.98 -18.37
N THR A 283 9.08 -15.99 -19.54
CA THR A 283 8.73 -15.06 -20.61
C THR A 283 7.54 -15.63 -21.40
N ARG A 284 6.40 -14.95 -21.36
CA ARG A 284 5.24 -15.22 -22.22
C ARG A 284 5.29 -14.36 -23.47
N THR A 285 5.01 -14.97 -24.61
CA THR A 285 4.79 -14.27 -25.88
C THR A 285 3.29 -14.01 -26.04
N ILE A 286 2.91 -12.75 -26.17
CA ILE A 286 1.52 -12.31 -26.31
C ILE A 286 1.34 -11.73 -27.72
N ASP A 287 0.40 -12.27 -28.49
CA ASP A 287 0.04 -11.75 -29.82
C ASP A 287 -0.85 -10.51 -29.69
N LEU A 288 -0.35 -9.37 -30.16
CA LEU A 288 -1.03 -8.08 -30.10
C LEU A 288 -2.17 -7.94 -31.13
N ASN A 289 -2.27 -8.83 -32.10
CA ASN A 289 -3.40 -8.82 -33.05
C ASN A 289 -4.69 -9.34 -32.40
N SER A 290 -4.55 -10.29 -31.47
CA SER A 290 -5.66 -10.91 -30.74
C SER A 290 -5.82 -10.38 -29.31
N THR A 291 -4.74 -9.82 -28.73
CA THR A 291 -4.73 -9.27 -27.37
C THR A 291 -4.40 -7.78 -27.39
N PRO A 292 -5.38 -6.87 -27.18
CA PRO A 292 -5.13 -5.44 -27.26
C PRO A 292 -4.17 -4.98 -26.16
N LEU A 293 -3.21 -4.13 -26.56
CA LEU A 293 -2.37 -3.36 -25.66
C LEU A 293 -3.08 -2.03 -25.36
N LEU A 294 -3.41 -1.81 -24.09
CA LEU A 294 -4.11 -0.62 -23.63
C LEU A 294 -3.13 0.29 -22.89
N SER A 295 -3.19 1.58 -23.19
CA SER A 295 -2.77 2.57 -22.23
C SER A 295 -3.80 2.68 -21.14
N TRP A 296 -3.38 2.84 -19.90
CA TRP A 296 -4.31 2.91 -18.78
C TRP A 296 -4.40 4.34 -18.23
N TYR A 297 -5.61 4.90 -18.25
CA TYR A 297 -6.02 6.23 -17.76
C TYR A 297 -5.29 7.47 -18.32
N SER A 298 -4.18 7.33 -19.02
CA SER A 298 -3.55 8.37 -19.87
C SER A 298 -2.54 7.72 -20.81
N SER A 299 -2.49 8.15 -22.08
CA SER A 299 -1.53 7.62 -23.05
C SER A 299 -0.10 8.13 -22.76
N PRO A 300 0.90 7.28 -22.51
CA PRO A 300 2.29 7.72 -22.46
C PRO A 300 2.80 8.13 -23.84
N PHE A 301 2.03 7.84 -24.90
CA PHE A 301 2.38 8.06 -26.30
C PHE A 301 1.61 9.22 -26.96
N SER A 302 0.63 9.83 -26.29
CA SER A 302 -0.04 11.02 -26.81
C SER A 302 0.86 12.25 -26.59
N ALA A 303 1.40 12.80 -27.67
CA ALA A 303 1.92 14.16 -27.68
C ALA A 303 1.50 14.87 -28.98
N THR A 304 1.22 16.17 -28.86
CA THR A 304 1.21 17.20 -29.91
C THR A 304 0.11 17.18 -30.97
N SER A 305 -1.12 17.49 -30.59
CA SER A 305 -2.01 18.35 -31.39
C SER A 305 -3.16 18.85 -30.51
N GLY A 306 -3.56 20.10 -30.68
CA GLY A 306 -4.49 20.83 -29.81
C GLY A 306 -5.95 20.36 -29.86
N GLU A 307 -6.22 19.10 -30.18
CA GLU A 307 -7.58 18.55 -30.20
C GLU A 307 -7.76 17.63 -28.99
N LYS A 308 -8.37 18.18 -27.94
CA LYS A 308 -9.00 17.37 -26.90
C LYS A 308 -10.21 16.67 -27.52
N ASN A 309 -10.00 15.48 -28.07
CA ASN A 309 -11.10 14.53 -28.21
C ASN A 309 -11.40 13.95 -26.83
N THR A 310 -12.20 14.72 -26.09
CA THR A 310 -13.05 14.23 -25.02
C THR A 310 -14.13 13.36 -25.65
N SER A 311 -14.41 12.23 -25.00
CA SER A 311 -15.39 11.18 -25.33
C SER A 311 -14.95 10.13 -26.35
N ASP A 312 -14.85 8.90 -25.84
CA ASP A 312 -15.04 7.64 -26.55
C ASP A 312 -13.93 7.16 -27.47
N GLU A 313 -12.96 6.44 -26.88
CA GLU A 313 -12.47 5.13 -27.35
C GLU A 313 -11.36 4.66 -26.40
N ASN A 314 -11.48 3.43 -25.91
CA ASN A 314 -10.45 2.84 -25.05
C ASN A 314 -9.09 2.96 -25.73
N GLN A 315 -8.13 3.43 -24.94
CA GLN A 315 -6.74 3.76 -25.28
C GLN A 315 -5.94 2.56 -25.83
N VAL A 316 -6.39 1.88 -26.89
CA VAL A 316 -5.66 0.83 -27.59
C VAL A 316 -4.45 1.48 -28.24
N ILE A 317 -3.27 1.04 -27.84
CA ILE A 317 -2.02 1.55 -28.38
C ILE A 317 -1.76 0.79 -29.68
N SER A 318 -1.89 1.50 -30.80
CA SER A 318 -1.50 0.96 -32.11
C SER A 318 -0.01 0.58 -32.11
N PRO A 319 0.37 -0.59 -32.65
CA PRO A 319 1.76 -1.00 -32.86
C PRO A 319 2.67 0.02 -33.56
N GLU A 320 2.08 0.95 -34.31
CA GLU A 320 2.81 2.00 -35.02
C GLU A 320 3.30 3.12 -34.10
N LEU A 321 2.68 3.30 -32.94
CA LEU A 321 2.92 4.42 -32.03
C LEU A 321 4.08 4.22 -31.05
N PHE A 322 4.67 3.02 -31.02
CA PHE A 322 5.77 2.69 -30.11
C PHE A 322 6.95 2.00 -30.79
N SER A 323 8.12 2.19 -30.19
CA SER A 323 9.31 1.38 -30.42
C SER A 323 9.47 0.29 -29.34
N GLU A 324 10.36 -0.68 -29.55
CA GLU A 324 10.72 -1.63 -28.48
C GLU A 324 11.27 -0.89 -27.25
N ALA A 325 12.11 0.14 -27.46
CA ALA A 325 12.71 0.92 -26.38
C ALA A 325 11.68 1.63 -25.49
N ASP A 326 10.53 1.99 -26.07
CA ASP A 326 9.41 2.62 -25.35
C ASP A 326 8.70 1.69 -24.38
N LEU A 327 8.61 0.40 -24.75
CA LEU A 327 7.90 -0.62 -23.99
C LEU A 327 8.82 -1.44 -23.08
N LYS A 328 10.08 -1.65 -23.46
CA LYS A 328 11.02 -2.45 -22.68
C LYS A 328 11.19 -1.93 -21.26
N GLY A 329 11.02 -2.82 -20.29
CA GLY A 329 11.03 -2.54 -18.86
C GLY A 329 9.71 -1.98 -18.30
N ARG A 330 8.69 -1.69 -19.13
CA ARG A 330 7.39 -1.22 -18.63
C ARG A 330 6.75 -2.29 -17.75
N VAL A 331 6.24 -1.86 -16.61
CA VAL A 331 5.32 -2.67 -15.82
C VAL A 331 3.96 -2.68 -16.51
N CYS A 332 3.38 -3.87 -16.62
CA CYS A 332 2.06 -4.08 -17.20
C CYS A 332 1.17 -4.91 -16.27
N ALA A 333 -0.15 -4.75 -16.44
CA ALA A 333 -1.14 -5.67 -15.93
C ALA A 333 -1.60 -6.62 -17.04
N LEU A 334 -1.74 -7.89 -16.69
CA LEU A 334 -2.29 -8.93 -17.55
C LEU A 334 -3.74 -9.13 -17.14
N VAL A 335 -4.66 -8.59 -17.94
CA VAL A 335 -6.07 -8.53 -17.61
C VAL A 335 -6.73 -9.84 -18.00
N SER A 336 -7.37 -10.51 -17.04
CA SER A 336 -8.11 -11.75 -17.23
C SER A 336 -9.48 -11.51 -17.89
N PRO A 337 -10.16 -12.56 -18.41
CA PRO A 337 -11.48 -12.43 -19.03
C PRO A 337 -12.55 -11.77 -18.14
N ASP A 338 -12.46 -11.94 -16.83
CA ASP A 338 -13.32 -11.34 -15.81
C ASP A 338 -13.08 -9.82 -15.59
N GLY A 339 -12.07 -9.25 -16.25
CA GLY A 339 -11.76 -7.82 -16.25
C GLY A 339 -10.87 -7.35 -15.09
N TRP A 340 -10.36 -8.25 -14.25
CA TRP A 340 -9.36 -7.94 -13.24
C TRP A 340 -7.94 -8.05 -13.78
N ALA A 341 -6.97 -7.43 -13.11
CA ALA A 341 -5.58 -7.77 -13.36
C ALA A 341 -5.30 -9.14 -12.74
N GLY A 342 -5.41 -10.21 -13.54
CA GLY A 342 -5.12 -11.58 -13.13
C GLY A 342 -3.66 -11.78 -12.75
N GLY A 343 -2.78 -10.94 -13.29
CA GLY A 343 -1.40 -10.83 -12.83
C GLY A 343 -0.73 -9.54 -13.30
N ALA A 344 0.56 -9.44 -13.00
CA ALA A 344 1.42 -8.36 -13.46
C ALA A 344 2.61 -8.93 -14.25
N GLY A 345 3.24 -8.06 -15.02
CA GLY A 345 4.46 -8.43 -15.73
C GLY A 345 5.35 -7.23 -16.00
N VAL A 346 6.54 -7.53 -16.52
CA VAL A 346 7.46 -6.54 -17.06
C VAL A 346 7.73 -6.90 -18.52
N VAL A 347 7.58 -5.92 -19.40
CA VAL A 347 7.86 -6.11 -20.83
C VAL A 347 9.37 -6.31 -21.03
N ASP A 348 9.74 -7.46 -21.59
CA ASP A 348 11.13 -7.83 -21.89
C ASP A 348 11.56 -7.36 -23.29
N GLY A 349 10.61 -7.30 -24.22
CA GLY A 349 10.83 -6.86 -25.60
C GLY A 349 9.58 -6.92 -26.47
N VAL A 350 9.75 -6.56 -27.73
CA VAL A 350 8.69 -6.58 -28.77
C VAL A 350 9.28 -7.22 -30.02
N ARG A 351 8.61 -8.24 -30.58
CA ARG A 351 9.04 -8.90 -31.83
C ARG A 351 8.11 -8.51 -32.98
N GLY A 352 8.70 -7.98 -34.05
CA GLY A 352 7.99 -7.64 -35.29
C GLY A 352 6.81 -6.67 -35.12
N LYS A 353 6.78 -5.89 -34.03
CA LYS A 353 5.64 -5.05 -33.59
C LYS A 353 4.32 -5.79 -33.36
N LYS A 354 4.30 -7.12 -33.44
CA LYS A 354 3.09 -7.94 -33.32
C LYS A 354 3.07 -8.78 -32.06
N GLU A 355 4.22 -9.01 -31.45
CA GLU A 355 4.31 -9.85 -30.27
C GLU A 355 4.99 -9.10 -29.14
N LEU A 356 4.35 -9.13 -27.97
CA LEU A 356 4.87 -8.58 -26.74
C LEU A 356 5.47 -9.71 -25.89
N LEU A 357 6.75 -9.58 -25.54
CA LEU A 357 7.41 -10.52 -24.63
C LEU A 357 7.29 -9.97 -23.21
N VAL A 358 6.62 -10.71 -22.33
CA VAL A 358 6.35 -10.28 -20.95
C VAL A 358 6.90 -11.31 -19.97
N LYS A 359 7.77 -10.88 -19.07
CA LYS A 359 8.17 -11.65 -17.90
C LYS A 359 7.07 -11.59 -16.85
N THR A 360 6.46 -12.73 -16.55
CA THR A 360 5.35 -12.87 -15.60
C THR A 360 5.30 -14.29 -15.03
N ASP A 361 4.77 -14.42 -13.82
CA ASP A 361 4.36 -15.70 -13.22
C ASP A 361 2.90 -16.07 -13.55
N TYR A 362 2.13 -15.16 -14.16
CA TYR A 362 0.74 -15.36 -14.51
C TYR A 362 0.58 -16.29 -15.72
N THR A 363 -0.02 -17.44 -15.50
CA THR A 363 -0.23 -18.49 -16.52
C THR A 363 -1.63 -18.50 -17.13
N GLY A 364 -2.56 -17.70 -16.59
CA GLY A 364 -3.95 -17.66 -17.04
C GLY A 364 -4.16 -17.03 -18.42
N GLU A 365 -5.42 -17.05 -18.86
CA GLU A 365 -5.84 -16.39 -20.11
C GLU A 365 -5.71 -14.86 -20.00
N ILE A 366 -5.27 -14.22 -21.08
CA ILE A 366 -5.04 -12.77 -21.13
C ILE A 366 -6.01 -12.19 -22.15
N LYS A 367 -6.97 -11.40 -21.68
CA LYS A 367 -7.94 -10.66 -22.51
C LYS A 367 -7.35 -9.37 -23.04
N SER A 368 -6.50 -8.69 -22.26
CA SER A 368 -5.81 -7.47 -22.68
C SER A 368 -4.56 -7.25 -21.82
N VAL A 369 -3.63 -6.46 -22.33
CA VAL A 369 -2.45 -6.01 -21.57
C VAL A 369 -2.60 -4.53 -21.32
N GLN A 370 -2.51 -4.09 -20.07
CA GLN A 370 -2.53 -2.66 -19.72
C GLN A 370 -1.13 -2.19 -19.35
N ILE A 371 -0.70 -1.06 -19.89
CA ILE A 371 0.56 -0.41 -19.52
C ILE A 371 0.32 1.00 -18.98
N GLY A 372 1.18 1.40 -18.05
CA GLY A 372 1.19 2.73 -17.47
C GLY A 372 2.56 3.40 -17.62
N TYR A 373 2.88 4.28 -16.69
CA TYR A 373 4.11 5.08 -16.70
C TYR A 373 5.25 4.45 -15.91
N ILE A 374 5.02 3.29 -15.30
CA ILE A 374 6.02 2.63 -14.47
C ILE A 374 6.97 1.82 -15.35
N LYS A 375 8.27 2.03 -15.16
CA LYS A 375 9.34 1.26 -15.79
C LYS A 375 10.30 0.73 -14.74
N LEU A 376 10.65 -0.55 -14.85
CA LEU A 376 11.73 -1.17 -14.10
C LEU A 376 13.01 -1.12 -14.95
N GLU A 377 14.03 -0.49 -14.40
CA GLU A 377 15.34 -0.36 -15.03
C GLU A 377 16.42 -0.46 -13.94
N ASN A 378 17.49 -1.23 -14.15
CA ASN A 378 18.57 -1.42 -13.17
C ASN A 378 18.05 -1.75 -11.76
N ASN A 379 17.08 -2.67 -11.66
CA ASN A 379 16.45 -3.09 -10.39
C ASN A 379 15.75 -1.96 -9.61
N ARG A 380 15.37 -0.87 -10.30
CA ARG A 380 14.68 0.29 -9.72
C ARG A 380 13.45 0.65 -10.53
N LEU A 381 12.38 1.01 -9.83
CA LEU A 381 11.17 1.54 -10.45
C LEU A 381 11.29 3.04 -10.68
N PHE A 382 10.91 3.46 -11.89
CA PHE A 382 10.81 4.84 -12.31
C PHE A 382 9.40 5.11 -12.82
N GLU A 383 8.91 6.31 -12.58
CA GLU A 383 7.72 6.82 -13.22
C GLU A 383 8.16 7.73 -14.36
N LEU A 384 7.76 7.36 -15.57
CA LEU A 384 8.08 8.10 -16.79
C LEU A 384 7.20 9.35 -16.87
N LEU A 385 7.78 10.43 -17.39
CA LEU A 385 7.01 11.63 -17.68
C LEU A 385 6.18 11.43 -18.96
N PRO A 386 4.95 11.99 -19.05
CA PRO A 386 4.22 12.03 -20.31
C PRO A 386 5.03 12.74 -21.39
N ARG A 387 5.01 12.23 -22.63
CA ARG A 387 5.63 12.91 -23.78
C ARG A 387 4.97 14.30 -23.94
N GLY A 388 5.79 15.34 -24.11
CA GLY A 388 5.32 16.72 -24.30
C GLY A 388 5.28 17.62 -23.05
N VAL A 389 5.61 17.11 -21.86
CA VAL A 389 5.83 17.96 -20.68
C VAL A 389 7.26 18.47 -20.70
N ALA A 390 7.46 19.72 -21.11
CA ALA A 390 8.74 20.40 -20.98
C ALA A 390 9.12 20.46 -19.49
N VAL A 391 10.27 19.87 -19.14
CA VAL A 391 10.86 20.02 -17.81
C VAL A 391 11.28 21.48 -17.68
N GLY A 392 10.48 22.28 -16.98
CA GLY A 392 10.93 23.57 -16.48
C GLY A 392 12.15 23.32 -15.60
N THR A 393 13.34 23.64 -16.12
CA THR A 393 14.58 23.66 -15.38
C THR A 393 14.42 24.61 -14.20
N ARG A 394 14.16 24.09 -13.00
CA ARG A 394 14.48 24.81 -11.77
C ARG A 394 15.99 24.81 -11.62
N THR A 395 16.65 25.74 -12.31
CA THR A 395 18.00 26.16 -11.95
C THR A 395 17.90 26.83 -10.58
N LYS A 396 18.64 26.27 -9.62
CA LYS A 396 19.00 26.93 -8.37
C LYS A 396 19.87 28.14 -8.72
N THR A 397 19.32 29.35 -8.68
CA THR A 397 20.10 30.57 -8.47
C THR A 397 19.24 31.63 -7.77
N GLY A 398 19.71 32.09 -6.61
CA GLY A 398 19.78 33.52 -6.30
C GLY A 398 18.52 34.20 -5.77
N ALA A 399 18.68 34.78 -4.58
CA ALA A 399 17.79 35.75 -3.96
C ALA A 399 17.32 36.88 -4.88
N GLY A 400 16.13 37.43 -4.60
CA GLY A 400 15.80 38.81 -4.95
C GLY A 400 14.36 39.08 -5.33
N LEU A 401 13.71 39.90 -4.50
CA LEU A 401 12.67 40.88 -4.85
C LEU A 401 11.23 40.37 -4.98
N TYR A 402 10.57 40.23 -3.82
CA TYR A 402 9.23 40.79 -3.66
C TYR A 402 9.33 42.31 -3.86
N LYS A 403 8.87 42.81 -5.01
CA LYS A 403 8.43 44.21 -5.13
C LYS A 403 6.91 44.21 -5.24
N ASP A 404 6.33 44.72 -4.16
CA ASP A 404 4.93 45.06 -3.99
C ASP A 404 4.46 46.00 -5.11
N LYS A 405 3.28 45.72 -5.67
CA LYS A 405 2.58 46.58 -6.63
C LYS A 405 1.12 46.68 -6.22
N ARG A 406 0.85 47.57 -5.26
CA ARG A 406 -0.39 48.35 -5.08
C ARG A 406 0.08 49.74 -4.60
N LYS A 407 0.13 50.80 -5.43
CA LYS A 407 -0.95 51.81 -5.67
C LYS A 407 -1.83 51.94 -4.41
N VAL A 408 -1.84 53.03 -3.65
CA VAL A 408 -1.85 54.48 -3.92
C VAL A 408 -1.08 55.21 -2.82
#